data_AF-A0A7Z7BWB7-F1
#
_entry.id   AF-A0A7Z7BWB7-F1
#
_cell.length_a   1.000
_cell.length_b   1.000
_cell.length_c   1.000
_cell.angle_alpha   90.00
_cell.angle_beta   90.00
_cell.angle_gamma   90.00
#
_symmetry.space_group_name_H-M   'P 1'
#
loop_
_entity.id
_entity.type
_entity.pdbx_description
1 polymer ?
#
loop_
_entity_poly.entity_id
_entity_poly.type
_entity_poly.pdbx_seq_one_letter_code
_entity_poly.pdbx_strand_id
1 'polypeptide(L)'
;MNASAPGPVDDATAPAQKAVKKRTTVTFYLTDAMRNRARAAYRQTSFDERDGSWSEMLNKALLAEVQRREKAYNEGKVFVGNDEPLTPGRPIGF
;
A
#
# COMPACT_ATOMS: atom_id res chain seq x y z
N MET A 1 -5.83 -64.70 5.70
CA MET A 1 -6.82 -63.69 6.14
C MET A 1 -6.07 -62.61 6.91
N ASN A 2 -6.15 -61.37 6.42
CA ASN A 2 -5.75 -60.07 6.99
C ASN A 2 -4.40 -59.87 7.70
N ALA A 3 -3.58 -58.99 7.10
CA ALA A 3 -2.87 -57.94 7.83
C ALA A 3 -2.77 -56.69 6.93
N SER A 4 -3.59 -55.68 7.23
CA SER A 4 -3.44 -54.31 6.72
C SER A 4 -2.48 -53.55 7.63
N ALA A 5 -1.56 -52.79 7.05
CA ALA A 5 -0.93 -51.65 7.71
C ALA A 5 -0.67 -50.54 6.65
N PRO A 6 -1.07 -49.28 6.90
CA PRO A 6 -0.92 -48.19 5.94
C PRO A 6 0.49 -47.60 6.01
N GLY A 7 1.07 -47.32 4.83
CA GLY A 7 2.32 -46.57 4.72
C GLY A 7 2.14 -45.10 5.13
N PRO A 8 3.22 -44.43 5.57
CA PRO A 8 3.16 -43.02 5.95
C PRO A 8 2.91 -42.17 4.69
N VAL A 9 1.89 -41.33 4.74
CA VAL A 9 1.70 -40.28 3.74
C VAL A 9 2.72 -39.19 4.02
N ASP A 10 3.62 -38.99 3.06
CA ASP A 10 4.61 -37.93 3.10
C ASP A 10 3.94 -36.56 3.22
N ASP A 11 4.56 -35.78 4.10
CA ASP A 11 4.23 -34.43 4.54
C ASP A 11 4.16 -33.48 3.33
N ALA A 12 2.96 -33.34 2.76
CA ALA A 12 2.67 -32.31 1.77
C ALA A 12 2.67 -30.96 2.48
N THR A 13 3.85 -30.35 2.54
CA THR A 13 4.08 -28.97 2.92
C THR A 13 3.10 -28.06 2.18
N ALA A 14 2.03 -27.66 2.87
CA ALA A 14 1.09 -26.67 2.37
C ALA A 14 1.84 -25.35 2.13
N PRO A 15 1.62 -24.66 1.00
CA PRO A 15 2.32 -23.41 0.73
C PRO A 15 1.94 -22.38 1.80
N ALA A 16 2.97 -21.80 2.44
CA ALA A 16 2.82 -20.70 3.36
C ALA A 16 1.93 -19.61 2.72
N GLN A 17 0.73 -19.47 3.25
CA GLN A 17 -0.23 -18.44 2.83
C GLN A 17 0.41 -17.09 3.11
N LYS A 18 0.88 -16.40 2.06
CA LYS A 18 1.34 -15.02 2.17
C LYS A 18 0.21 -14.22 2.80
N ALA A 19 0.42 -13.74 4.02
CA ALA A 19 -0.56 -12.94 4.73
C ALA A 19 -1.08 -11.84 3.79
N VAL A 20 -2.36 -11.91 3.46
CA VAL A 20 -3.01 -10.93 2.60
C VAL A 20 -2.95 -9.61 3.35
N LYS A 21 -2.06 -8.71 2.91
CA LYS A 21 -1.96 -7.36 3.48
C LYS A 21 -3.36 -6.74 3.40
N LYS A 22 -3.96 -6.44 4.56
CA LYS A 22 -5.28 -5.81 4.62
C LYS A 22 -5.21 -4.50 3.83
N ARG A 23 -6.02 -4.41 2.77
CA ARG A 23 -6.14 -3.19 1.96
C ARG A 23 -7.20 -2.31 2.61
N THR A 24 -6.80 -1.11 3.01
CA THR A 24 -7.73 -0.08 3.49
C THR A 24 -8.13 0.79 2.31
N THR A 25 -9.43 0.91 2.07
CA THR A 25 -9.95 1.85 1.07
C THR A 25 -9.87 3.26 1.63
N VAL A 26 -9.25 4.17 0.86
CA VAL A 26 -9.16 5.58 1.20
C VAL A 26 -9.83 6.38 0.08
N THR A 27 -10.72 7.30 0.47
CA THR A 27 -11.36 8.26 -0.44
C THR A 27 -10.79 9.64 -0.16
N PHE A 28 -10.40 10.37 -1.21
CA PHE A 28 -9.92 11.74 -1.09
C PHE A 28 -10.44 12.60 -2.24
N TYR A 29 -10.40 13.91 -2.05
CA TYR A 29 -10.90 14.87 -3.02
C TYR A 29 -9.82 15.21 -4.05
N LEU A 30 -10.22 15.21 -5.32
CA LEU A 30 -9.44 15.67 -6.46
C LEU A 30 -10.33 16.59 -7.30
N THR A 31 -9.75 17.63 -7.89
CA THR A 31 -10.44 18.38 -8.94
C THR A 31 -10.56 17.51 -10.19
N ASP A 32 -11.60 17.73 -10.99
CA ASP A 32 -11.80 16.98 -12.25
C ASP A 32 -10.61 17.13 -13.21
N ALA A 33 -10.05 18.35 -13.28
CA ALA A 33 -8.85 18.61 -14.08
C ALA A 33 -7.66 17.75 -13.64
N MET A 34 -7.41 17.65 -12.33
CA MET A 34 -6.32 16.81 -11.79
C MET A 34 -6.58 15.33 -12.09
N ARG A 35 -7.80 14.86 -11.84
CA ARG A 35 -8.20 13.47 -12.10
C ARG A 35 -8.02 13.10 -13.56
N ASN A 36 -8.48 13.95 -14.48
CA ASN A 36 -8.39 13.70 -15.92
C ASN A 36 -6.93 13.70 -16.40
N ARG A 37 -6.12 14.65 -15.92
CA ARG A 37 -4.69 14.71 -16.24
C ARG A 37 -3.95 13.46 -15.76
N ALA A 38 -4.17 13.07 -14.52
CA ALA A 38 -3.50 11.92 -13.95
C ALA A 38 -3.95 10.61 -14.63
N ARG A 39 -5.24 10.47 -14.99
CA ARG A 39 -5.73 9.34 -15.81
C ARG A 39 -5.11 9.29 -17.21
N ALA A 40 -4.92 10.44 -17.85
CA ALA A 40 -4.26 10.51 -19.14
C ALA A 40 -2.80 10.03 -19.04
N ALA A 41 -2.08 10.47 -17.99
CA ALA A 41 -0.72 10.00 -17.72
C ALA A 41 -0.67 8.49 -17.52
N TYR A 42 -1.50 7.94 -16.63
CA TYR A 42 -1.57 6.48 -16.42
C TYR A 42 -1.80 5.71 -17.73
N ARG A 43 -2.75 6.13 -18.56
CA ARG A 43 -3.03 5.44 -19.83
C ARG A 43 -1.84 5.44 -20.79
N GLN A 44 -1.00 6.46 -20.72
CA GLN A 44 0.16 6.60 -21.61
C GLN A 44 1.40 5.91 -21.05
N THR A 45 1.54 5.81 -19.72
CA THR A 45 2.80 5.39 -19.08
C THR A 45 2.69 4.09 -18.29
N SER A 46 1.48 3.53 -18.06
CA SER A 46 1.31 2.39 -17.15
C SER A 46 2.13 1.16 -17.53
N PHE A 47 2.36 0.94 -18.82
CA PHE A 47 3.18 -0.18 -19.28
C PHE A 47 4.66 0.02 -18.94
N ASP A 48 5.20 1.21 -19.24
CA ASP A 48 6.60 1.56 -19.01
C ASP A 48 6.93 1.64 -17.51
N GLU A 49 6.01 2.21 -16.73
CA GLU A 49 6.11 2.32 -15.26
C GLU A 49 5.73 1.02 -14.52
N ARG A 50 5.30 -0.02 -15.27
CA ARG A 50 4.84 -1.31 -14.75
C ARG A 50 3.76 -1.15 -13.66
N ASP A 51 2.75 -0.34 -13.94
CA ASP A 51 1.57 -0.21 -13.10
C ASP A 51 0.52 -1.23 -13.54
N GLY A 52 0.22 -2.21 -12.67
CA GLY A 52 -0.84 -3.19 -12.91
C GLY A 52 -2.25 -2.62 -12.72
N SER A 53 -2.37 -1.45 -12.08
CA SER A 53 -3.66 -0.76 -11.91
C SER A 53 -3.51 0.73 -11.65
N TRP A 54 -4.59 1.48 -11.88
CA TRP A 54 -4.69 2.90 -11.52
C TRP A 54 -4.35 3.17 -10.05
N SER A 55 -4.84 2.32 -9.14
CA SER A 55 -4.56 2.45 -7.71
C SER A 55 -3.09 2.19 -7.38
N GLU A 56 -2.39 1.36 -8.16
CA GLU A 56 -0.96 1.12 -7.97
C GLU A 56 -0.13 2.36 -8.30
N MET A 57 -0.42 3.03 -9.42
CA MET A 57 0.20 4.31 -9.77
C MET A 57 -0.01 5.35 -8.65
N LEU A 58 -1.23 5.45 -8.11
CA LEU A 58 -1.52 6.36 -7.00
C LEU A 58 -0.79 5.99 -5.71
N ASN A 59 -0.65 4.70 -5.41
CA ASN A 59 0.14 4.25 -4.26
C ASN A 59 1.62 4.60 -4.41
N LYS A 60 2.20 4.42 -5.61
CA LYS A 60 3.59 4.84 -5.91
C LYS A 60 3.76 6.34 -5.76
N ALA A 61 2.83 7.14 -6.29
CA ALA A 61 2.85 8.59 -6.17
C ALA A 61 2.75 9.07 -4.70
N LEU A 62 1.86 8.45 -3.91
CA LEU A 62 1.73 8.75 -2.49
C LEU A 62 3.01 8.39 -1.72
N LEU A 63 3.57 7.20 -1.97
CA LEU A 63 4.81 6.76 -1.36
C LEU A 63 5.98 7.70 -1.69
N ALA A 64 6.10 8.13 -2.94
CA ALA A 64 7.14 9.07 -3.37
C ALA A 64 7.05 10.41 -2.62
N GLU A 65 5.84 10.93 -2.40
CA GLU A 65 5.65 12.16 -1.62
C GLU A 65 5.97 11.96 -0.14
N VAL A 66 5.60 10.82 0.45
CA VAL A 66 5.97 10.48 1.84
C VAL A 66 7.49 10.41 1.99
N GLN A 67 8.18 9.68 1.10
CA GLN A 67 9.63 9.57 1.10
C GLN A 67 10.32 10.93 0.89
N ARG A 68 9.75 11.79 0.04
CA ARG A 68 10.25 13.17 -0.13
C ARG A 68 10.17 13.95 1.18
N ARG A 69 9.08 13.81 1.95
CA ARG A 69 8.90 14.46 3.26
C ARG A 69 9.81 13.86 4.33
N GLU A 70 9.98 12.55 4.36
CA GLU A 70 10.92 11.88 5.26
C GLU A 70 12.34 12.39 5.03
N LYS A 71 12.75 12.49 3.77
CA LYS A 71 14.05 13.07 3.40
C LYS A 71 14.18 14.54 3.81
N ALA A 72 13.12 15.33 3.62
CA ALA A 72 13.14 16.77 3.90
C ALA A 72 13.06 17.12 5.40
N TYR A 73 12.36 16.31 6.20
CA TYR A 73 11.96 16.69 7.56
C TYR A 73 12.31 15.65 8.64
N ASN A 74 12.78 14.46 8.27
CA ASN A 74 13.08 13.39 9.22
C ASN A 74 14.40 12.67 8.89
N GLU A 75 15.37 13.36 8.26
CA GLU A 75 16.68 12.81 7.89
C GLU A 75 16.60 11.55 7.02
N GLY A 76 15.51 11.38 6.27
CA GLY A 76 15.23 10.18 5.48
C GLY A 76 14.78 8.97 6.31
N LYS A 77 14.54 9.14 7.60
CA LYS A 77 13.95 8.12 8.47
C LYS A 77 12.43 8.11 8.29
N VAL A 78 11.83 6.93 8.43
CA VAL A 78 10.38 6.77 8.37
C VAL A 78 9.72 7.47 9.55
N PHE A 79 8.61 8.17 9.31
CA PHE A 79 7.82 8.72 10.41
C PHE A 79 7.17 7.59 11.21
N VAL A 80 7.42 7.57 12.53
CA VAL A 80 6.72 6.65 13.43
C VAL A 80 5.32 7.21 13.65
N GLY A 81 4.31 6.52 13.12
CA GLY A 81 2.92 6.79 13.48
C GLY A 81 2.67 6.27 14.88
N ASN A 82 2.35 7.15 15.82
CA ASN A 82 1.70 6.73 17.05
C ASN A 82 0.20 6.61 16.73
N ASP A 83 -0.48 5.57 17.22
CA ASP A 83 -1.95 5.44 17.18
C ASP A 83 -2.66 6.50 18.06
N GLU A 84 -1.92 7.51 18.50
CA GLU A 84 -2.40 8.59 19.33
C GLU A 84 -3.20 9.57 18.46
N PRO A 85 -4.40 9.99 18.90
CA PRO A 85 -5.17 11.01 18.20
C PRO A 85 -4.32 12.24 17.94
N LEU A 86 -4.42 12.81 16.73
CA LEU A 86 -3.75 14.05 16.37
C LEU A 86 -3.99 15.09 17.47
N THR A 87 -2.91 15.64 18.02
CA THR A 87 -3.00 16.69 19.05
C THR A 87 -3.86 17.83 18.48
N PRO A 88 -4.89 18.30 19.20
CA PRO A 88 -5.72 19.40 18.74
C PRO A 88 -4.81 20.55 18.29
N GLY A 89 -5.01 21.03 17.07
CA GLY A 89 -4.17 22.09 16.50
C GLY A 89 -4.12 23.31 17.42
N ARG A 90 -3.01 24.07 17.33
CA ARG A 90 -2.81 25.29 18.12
C ARG A 90 -4.03 26.21 17.94
N PRO A 91 -4.69 26.65 19.04
CA PRO A 91 -5.82 27.56 18.91
C PRO A 91 -5.36 28.82 18.15
N ILE A 92 -6.06 29.11 17.06
CA ILE A 92 -5.96 30.38 16.37
C ILE A 92 -6.64 31.37 17.32
N GLY A 93 -5.84 32.08 18.11
CA GLY A 93 -6.36 33.13 18.98
C GLY A 93 -7.09 34.17 18.13
N PHE A 94 -8.37 34.35 18.41
CA PHE A 94 -9.12 35.55 18.01
C PHE A 94 -8.90 36.64 19.06
#